data_AF-A0A9X2RTL8-F1
#
_entry.id   AF-A0A9X2RTL8-F1
#
_cell.length_a   1.000
_cell.length_b   1.000
_cell.length_c   1.000
_cell.angle_alpha   90.00
_cell.angle_beta   90.00
_cell.angle_gamma   90.00
#
_symmetry.space_group_name_H-M   'P 1'
#
loop_
_entity.id
_entity.type
_entity.pdbx_description
1 polymer ?
#
loop_
_entity_poly.entity_id
_entity_poly.type
_entity_poly.pdbx_seq_one_letter_code
_entity_poly.pdbx_strand_id
1 'polypeptide(L)' 'MDRGEILSLYAWATGTCFRCAKTGTPTILLAEITPPAGDHYEVRVCERCVLELEDERRRYAERTGREYKPGRLGRCEP' A
#
# COMPACT_ATOMS: atom_id res chain seq x y z
N MET A 1 3.28 2.50 17.51
CA MET A 1 4.06 2.13 16.32
C MET A 1 4.45 3.40 15.61
N ASP A 2 5.74 3.57 15.41
CA ASP A 2 6.29 4.71 14.70
C ASP A 2 6.08 4.59 13.18
N ARG A 3 6.07 5.73 12.48
CA ARG A 3 5.91 5.76 11.02
C ARG A 3 7.04 5.00 10.32
N GLY A 4 8.27 5.11 10.82
CA GLY A 4 9.43 4.40 10.29
C GLY A 4 9.31 2.88 10.43
N GLU A 5 8.74 2.39 11.54
CA GLU A 5 8.48 0.96 11.74
C GLU A 5 7.46 0.40 10.75
N ILE A 6 6.42 1.17 10.39
CA ILE A 6 5.46 0.73 9.37
C ILE A 6 6.12 0.67 8.00
N LEU A 7 6.90 1.70 7.63
CA LEU A 7 7.54 1.77 6.33
C LEU A 7 8.59 0.66 6.13
N SER A 8 9.27 0.21 7.19
CA SER A 8 10.27 -0.87 7.11
C SER A 8 9.67 -2.25 6.82
N LEU A 9 8.35 -2.41 6.94
CA LEU A 9 7.65 -3.67 6.63
C LEU A 9 7.44 -3.89 5.12
N TYR A 10 7.80 -2.93 4.29
CA TYR A 10 7.54 -2.94 2.86
C TYR A 10 8.80 -2.99 2.00
N ALA A 11 8.67 -3.58 0.81
CA ALA A 11 9.69 -3.54 -0.23
C ALA A 11 9.47 -2.33 -1.14
N TRP A 12 10.51 -1.50 -1.27
CA TRP A 12 10.45 -0.22 -1.98
C TRP A 12 11.22 -0.29 -3.30
N ALA A 13 10.66 0.35 -4.33
CA ALA A 13 11.36 0.68 -5.58
C ALA A 13 10.93 2.06 -6.08
N THR A 14 11.79 2.74 -6.83
CA THR A 14 11.45 4.03 -7.44
C THR A 14 10.36 3.85 -8.48
N GLY A 15 9.31 4.68 -8.41
CA GLY A 15 8.21 4.61 -9.35
C GLY A 15 7.26 5.81 -9.27
N THR A 16 6.05 5.60 -9.78
CA THR A 16 4.96 6.59 -9.75
C THR A 16 3.89 6.14 -8.78
N CYS A 17 3.52 6.99 -7.84
CA CYS A 17 2.42 6.71 -6.92
C CYS A 17 1.08 6.84 -7.65
N PHE A 18 0.33 5.75 -7.71
CA PHE A 18 -1.01 5.72 -8.31
C PHE A 18 -1.98 6.69 -7.63
N ARG A 19 -1.90 6.84 -6.29
CA ARG A 19 -2.85 7.64 -5.50
C ARG A 19 -2.63 9.15 -5.60
N CYS A 20 -1.38 9.61 -5.66
CA CYS A 20 -1.06 11.05 -5.63
C CYS A 20 -0.26 11.55 -6.84
N ALA A 21 -0.09 10.71 -7.86
CA ALA A 21 0.60 10.99 -9.12
C ALA A 21 2.07 11.42 -9.00
N LYS A 22 2.67 11.40 -7.80
CA LYS A 22 4.09 11.74 -7.62
C LYS A 22 4.98 10.71 -8.32
N THR A 23 5.83 11.18 -9.21
CA THR A 23 6.81 10.38 -9.97
C THR A 23 8.17 10.40 -9.29
N GLY A 24 9.05 9.44 -9.62
CA GLY A 24 10.43 9.40 -9.15
C GLY A 24 10.57 9.26 -7.62
N THR A 25 9.58 8.66 -6.95
CA THR A 25 9.54 8.53 -5.49
C THR A 25 9.63 7.06 -5.08
N PRO A 26 10.10 6.72 -3.87
CA PRO A 26 9.98 5.36 -3.35
C PRO A 26 8.52 4.92 -3.32
N THR A 27 8.25 3.74 -3.86
CA THR A 27 6.92 3.13 -3.93
C THR A 27 6.95 1.63 -3.66
N ILE A 28 5.90 1.12 -3.02
CA ILE A 28 5.63 -0.32 -2.88
C ILE A 28 4.77 -0.80 -4.06
N LEU A 29 4.92 -2.07 -4.43
CA LEU A 29 3.93 -2.74 -5.29
C LEU A 29 2.72 -3.11 -4.42
N LEU A 30 1.55 -2.56 -4.74
CA LEU A 30 0.31 -2.84 -4.02
C LEU A 30 -0.48 -3.97 -4.69
N ALA A 31 -0.56 -3.95 -6.02
CA ALA A 31 -1.28 -4.95 -6.80
C ALA A 31 -0.78 -4.96 -8.24
N GLU A 32 -1.06 -6.05 -8.93
CA GLU A 32 -0.88 -6.19 -10.38
C GLU A 32 -2.25 -6.38 -11.01
N ILE A 33 -2.52 -5.62 -12.08
CA ILE A 33 -3.77 -5.68 -12.83
C ILE A 33 -3.44 -6.17 -14.22
N THR A 34 -3.99 -7.32 -14.59
CA THR A 34 -3.94 -7.85 -15.96
C THR A 34 -5.35 -7.82 -16.56
N PRO A 35 -5.70 -6.84 -17.40
CA PRO A 35 -6.98 -6.83 -18.08
C PRO A 35 -7.08 -7.95 -19.12
N PRO A 36 -8.30 -8.32 -19.57
CA PRO A 36 -8.49 -9.33 -20.60
C PRO A 36 -7.76 -9.04 -21.93
N ALA A 37 -7.46 -7.77 -22.21
CA ALA A 37 -6.68 -7.35 -23.37
C ALA A 37 -5.19 -7.79 -23.31
N GLY A 38 -4.72 -8.26 -22.15
CA GLY A 38 -3.37 -8.82 -21.97
C GLY A 38 -2.31 -7.84 -21.47
N ASP A 39 -2.64 -6.55 -21.35
CA ASP A 39 -1.74 -5.57 -20.75
C ASP A 39 -1.46 -5.88 -19.27
N HIS A 40 -0.32 -5.42 -18.76
CA HIS A 40 0.06 -5.61 -17.36
C HIS A 40 0.33 -4.25 -16.70
N TYR A 41 -0.38 -3.97 -15.62
CA TYR A 41 -0.25 -2.71 -14.87
C TYR A 41 0.12 -2.97 -13.42
N GLU A 42 1.20 -2.33 -12.97
CA GLU A 42 1.55 -2.29 -11.55
C GLU A 42 0.85 -1.11 -10.88
N VAL A 43 0.08 -1.41 -9.82
CA VAL A 43 -0.45 -0.39 -8.91
C VAL A 43 0.57 -0.17 -7.82
N ARG A 44 1.22 1.00 -7.83
CA ARG A 44 2.27 1.35 -6.87
C ARG A 44 1.88 2.52 -5.96
N VAL A 45 2.37 2.55 -4.72
CA VAL A 45 2.01 3.58 -3.74
C VAL A 45 3.23 4.09 -2.98
N CYS A 46 3.37 5.40 -2.81
CA CYS A 46 4.49 6.01 -2.09
C CYS A 46 4.33 5.99 -0.57
N GLU A 47 5.42 6.27 0.15
CA GLU A 47 5.48 6.29 1.63
C GLU A 47 4.34 7.05 2.30
N ARG A 48 4.07 8.29 1.85
CA ARG A 48 2.99 9.10 2.43
C ARG A 48 1.64 8.40 2.31
N CYS A 49 1.34 7.89 1.11
CA CYS A 49 0.06 7.25 0.83
C CYS A 49 -0.04 5.85 1.48
N VAL A 50 1.08 5.13 1.67
CA VAL A 50 1.13 3.91 2.48
C VAL A 50 0.71 4.20 3.92
N LEU A 51 1.27 5.26 4.53
CA LEU A 51 0.94 5.62 5.90
C LEU A 51 -0.52 6.07 6.06
N GLU A 52 -1.07 6.80 5.10
CA GLU A 52 -2.50 7.17 5.08
C GLU A 52 -3.40 5.93 4.97
N LEU A 53 -3.05 4.97 4.11
CA LEU A 53 -3.79 3.72 3.94
C LEU A 53 -3.71 2.82 5.19
N GLU A 54 -2.56 2.74 5.84
CA GLU A 54 -2.41 1.98 7.08
C GLU A 54 -3.22 2.60 8.23
N ASP A 55 -3.25 3.93 8.32
CA ASP A 55 -4.11 4.62 9.28
C ASP A 55 -5.60 4.35 9.02
N GLU A 56 -6.02 4.35 7.76
CA GLU A 56 -7.39 3.98 7.37
C GLU A 56 -7.72 2.53 7.76
N ARG A 57 -6.81 1.57 7.49
CA ARG A 57 -6.96 0.16 7.90
C ARG A 57 -7.06 0.01 9.41
N ARG A 58 -6.23 0.71 10.17
CA ARG A 58 -6.26 0.72 11.63
C ARG A 58 -7.61 1.22 12.15
N ARG A 59 -8.05 2.39 11.69
CA ARG A 59 -9.35 2.98 12.08
C ARG A 59 -10.53 2.07 11.73
N TYR A 60 -10.46 1.41 10.57
CA TYR A 60 -11.48 0.44 10.16
C TYR A 60 -11.51 -0.78 11.08
N ALA A 61 -10.36 -1.34 11.42
CA ALA A 61 -10.25 -2.48 12.33
C ALA A 61 -10.81 -2.14 13.72
N GLU A 62 -10.45 -0.98 14.27
CA GLU A 62 -10.98 -0.45 15.53
C GLU A 62 -12.50 -0.33 15.51
N ARG A 63 -13.07 0.24 14.43
CA ARG A 63 -14.52 0.40 14.27
C ARG A 63 -15.29 -0.90 14.12
N THR A 64 -14.65 -1.95 13.61
CA THR A 64 -15.31 -3.22 13.28
C THR A 64 -14.98 -4.36 14.25
N GLY A 65 -14.14 -4.09 15.26
CA GLY A 65 -13.65 -5.10 16.18
C GLY A 65 -12.74 -6.14 15.51
N ARG A 66 -12.15 -5.82 14.35
CA ARG A 66 -11.20 -6.69 13.66
C ARG A 66 -9.78 -6.46 14.17
N GLU A 67 -8.93 -7.47 14.01
CA GLU A 67 -7.51 -7.33 14.31
C GLU A 67 -6.81 -6.47 13.24
N TYR A 68 -6.03 -5.48 13.68
CA TYR A 68 -5.15 -4.72 12.79
C TYR A 68 -3.74 -5.31 12.79
N LYS A 69 -3.25 -5.67 11.61
CA LYS A 69 -1.84 -6.05 11.37
C LYS A 69 -1.23 -5.12 10.32
N PRO A 70 -0.16 -4.37 10.65
CA PRO A 70 0.57 -3.51 9.71
C PRO A 70 1.36 -4.35 8.70
N GLY A 71 1.83 -3.74 7.61
CA GLY A 71 2.63 -4.42 6.59
C GLY A 71 1.82 -5.34 5.67
N ARG A 72 0.48 -5.16 5.66
CA ARG A 72 -0.47 -6.04 4.96
C ARG A 72 -1.21 -5.35 3.82
N LEU A 73 -0.85 -4.12 3.46
CA LEU A 73 -1.40 -3.49 2.26
C LEU A 73 -1.15 -4.35 1.01
N GLY A 74 -2.15 -4.46 0.15
CA GLY A 74 -2.06 -5.23 -1.10
C GLY A 74 -2.17 -6.75 -0.94
N ARG A 75 -2.26 -7.26 0.30
CA ARG A 75 -2.49 -8.69 0.54
C ARG A 75 -3.98 -8.94 0.70
N CYS A 76 -4.54 -9.83 -0.10
CA CYS A 76 -5.82 -10.43 0.22
C CYS A 76 -5.60 -11.34 1.44
N GLU A 77 -6.29 -11.08 2.54
CA GLU A 77 -6.39 -12.06 3.62
C GLU A 77 -7.20 -13.25 3.08
N PRO A 78 -6.77 -14.50 3.31
CA PRO A 78 -7.56 -15.67 2.94
C PRO A 78 -8.89 -15.74 3.70
#